data_AF-A0A934GMJ8-F1
#
_entry.id   AF-A0A934GMJ8-F1
#
_cell.length_a   1.000
_cell.length_b   1.000
_cell.length_c   1.000
_cell.angle_alpha   90.00
_cell.angle_beta   90.00
_cell.angle_gamma   90.00
#
_symmetry.space_group_name_H-M   'P 1'
#
loop_
_entity.id
_entity.type
_entity.pdbx_description
1 polymer ?
#
loop_
_entity_poly.entity_id
_entity_poly.type
_entity_poly.pdbx_seq_one_letter_code
_entity_poly.pdbx_strand_id
1 'polypeptide(L)'
;MNSFNQILRHIRWNLALIALLSLLGAAAVYASIGLHAAAQKADKQAVAKRTEIQGKLANAQNEEQELREKFARYQSIEARGYIGGEKRLDWVEQMRKIKTNRKLLDVQYELQPQKVLEPNNSGYDFMVSNMRLQMQLLHEEDLLNFLADLRDNIRAYTNVKSCNVTRQTILGSTAQLVADCSIDWITLRERSFVQP
;
A
#
# COMPACT_ATOMS: atom_id res chain seq x y z
N MET A 1 3.88 -34.82 99.07
CA MET A 1 2.90 -34.88 97.97
C MET A 1 2.78 -33.60 97.12
N ASN A 2 3.33 -32.44 97.52
CA ASN A 2 3.10 -31.17 96.79
C ASN A 2 4.09 -30.88 95.63
N SER A 3 5.30 -31.46 95.64
CA SER A 3 6.31 -31.23 94.60
C SER A 3 5.98 -31.94 93.27
N PHE A 4 5.40 -33.15 93.31
CA PHE A 4 5.08 -33.96 92.12
C PHE A 4 3.99 -33.32 91.24
N ASN A 5 2.93 -32.77 91.85
CA ASN A 5 1.88 -32.04 91.14
C ASN A 5 2.38 -30.73 90.51
N GLN A 6 3.39 -30.11 91.11
CA GLN A 6 4.02 -28.91 90.57
C GLN A 6 4.81 -29.23 89.29
N ILE A 7 5.58 -30.33 89.29
CA ILE A 7 6.35 -30.80 88.13
C ILE A 7 5.41 -31.16 86.96
N LEU A 8 4.34 -31.91 87.22
CA LEU A 8 3.32 -32.25 86.21
C LEU A 8 2.64 -31.00 85.62
N ARG A 9 2.40 -29.96 86.43
CA ARG A 9 1.83 -28.69 85.96
C ARG A 9 2.80 -27.93 85.05
N HIS A 10 4.09 -27.92 85.37
CA HIS A 10 5.10 -27.28 84.52
C HIS A 10 5.31 -28.01 83.19
N ILE A 11 5.29 -29.35 83.19
CA ILE A 11 5.40 -30.14 81.96
C ILE A 11 4.20 -29.91 81.04
N ARG A 12 2.98 -29.91 81.58
CA ARG A 12 1.76 -29.63 80.79
C ARG A 12 1.77 -28.22 80.20
N TRP A 13 2.30 -27.23 80.93
CA TRP A 13 2.40 -25.87 80.44
C TRP A 13 3.43 -25.71 79.32
N ASN A 14 4.59 -26.35 79.45
CA ASN A 14 5.61 -26.35 78.41
C ASN A 14 5.14 -27.07 77.13
N LEU A 15 4.39 -28.17 77.27
CA LEU A 15 3.79 -28.88 76.12
C LEU A 15 2.73 -28.01 75.42
N ALA A 16 1.91 -27.28 76.17
CA ALA A 16 0.94 -26.34 75.60
C ALA A 16 1.63 -25.21 74.82
N LEU A 17 2.75 -24.68 75.34
CA LEU A 17 3.53 -23.65 74.66
C LEU A 17 4.16 -24.17 73.35
N ILE A 18 4.70 -25.39 73.35
CA ILE A 18 5.27 -26.00 72.13
C ILE A 18 4.17 -26.24 71.09
N ALA A 19 3.02 -26.74 71.49
CA ALA A 19 1.87 -26.93 70.60
C ALA A 19 1.36 -25.60 70.02
N LEU A 20 1.35 -24.53 70.81
CA LEU A 20 0.98 -23.20 70.34
C LEU A 20 1.98 -22.69 69.29
N LEU A 21 3.28 -22.83 69.55
CA LEU A 21 4.33 -22.37 68.64
C LEU A 21 4.35 -23.16 67.33
N SER A 22 4.13 -24.48 67.37
CA SER A 22 4.04 -25.29 66.15
C SER A 22 2.83 -24.90 65.30
N LEU A 23 1.70 -24.59 65.94
CA LEU A 23 0.48 -24.16 65.26
C LEU A 23 0.65 -22.77 64.62
N LEU A 24 1.32 -21.84 65.31
CA LEU A 24 1.71 -20.54 64.76
C LEU A 24 2.67 -20.68 63.57
N GLY A 25 3.67 -21.55 63.67
CA GLY A 25 4.61 -21.84 62.59
C GLY A 25 3.91 -22.42 61.36
N ALA A 26 3.01 -23.38 61.55
CA ALA A 26 2.22 -23.97 60.47
C ALA A 26 1.31 -22.93 59.80
N ALA A 27 0.67 -22.05 60.58
CA ALA A 27 -0.15 -20.96 60.05
C ALA A 27 0.69 -19.97 59.21
N ALA A 28 1.89 -19.62 59.67
CA ALA A 28 2.80 -18.73 58.94
C ALA A 28 3.27 -19.35 57.61
N VAL A 29 3.63 -20.63 57.60
CA VAL A 29 4.01 -21.36 56.37
C VAL A 29 2.84 -21.42 55.39
N TYR A 30 1.64 -21.73 55.87
CA TYR A 30 0.44 -21.78 55.03
C TYR A 30 0.13 -20.41 54.39
N ALA A 31 0.20 -19.33 55.17
CA ALA A 31 0.02 -17.97 54.68
C ALA A 31 1.09 -17.60 53.63
N SER A 32 2.35 -17.95 53.88
CA SER A 32 3.47 -17.70 52.96
C SER A 32 3.26 -18.37 51.60
N ILE A 33 2.85 -19.65 51.58
CA ILE A 33 2.58 -20.38 50.32
C ILE A 33 1.44 -19.72 49.55
N GLY A 34 0.36 -19.31 50.24
CA GLY A 34 -0.76 -18.62 49.64
C GLY A 34 -0.35 -17.28 49.00
N LEU A 35 0.45 -16.48 49.72
CA LEU A 35 0.97 -15.21 49.22
C LEU A 35 1.92 -15.40 48.04
N HIS A 36 2.82 -16.39 48.10
CA HIS A 36 3.71 -16.71 46.98
C HIS A 36 2.95 -17.15 45.73
N ALA A 37 1.94 -18.01 45.88
CA ALA A 37 1.10 -18.45 44.77
C ALA A 37 0.31 -17.29 44.16
N ALA A 38 -0.24 -16.40 44.99
CA ALA A 38 -0.93 -15.20 44.54
C ALA A 38 0.02 -14.24 43.80
N ALA A 39 1.22 -14.01 44.33
CA ALA A 39 2.23 -13.16 43.71
C ALA A 39 2.69 -13.72 42.35
N GLN A 40 2.96 -15.02 42.26
CA GLN A 40 3.32 -15.67 40.99
C GLN A 40 2.19 -15.58 39.95
N LYS A 41 0.93 -15.70 40.38
CA LYS A 41 -0.21 -15.56 39.48
C LYS A 41 -0.33 -14.12 38.97
N ALA A 42 -0.15 -13.13 39.86
CA ALA A 42 -0.18 -11.72 39.49
C ALA A 42 0.94 -11.36 38.50
N ASP A 43 2.16 -11.88 38.72
CA ASP A 43 3.30 -11.66 37.83
C ASP A 43 3.05 -12.28 36.45
N LYS A 44 2.61 -13.54 36.38
CA LYS A 44 2.24 -14.19 35.11
C LYS A 44 1.16 -13.41 34.36
N GLN A 45 0.16 -12.87 35.07
CA GLN A 45 -0.87 -12.03 34.46
C GLN A 45 -0.31 -10.70 33.95
N ALA A 46 0.60 -10.06 34.69
CA ALA A 46 1.25 -8.81 34.28
C ALA A 46 2.12 -9.02 33.02
N VAL A 47 2.90 -10.11 32.99
CA VAL A 47 3.70 -10.49 31.82
C VAL A 47 2.80 -10.78 30.62
N ALA A 48 1.73 -11.58 30.79
CA ALA A 48 0.80 -11.89 29.71
C ALA A 48 0.15 -10.63 29.12
N LYS A 49 -0.30 -9.69 29.99
CA LYS A 49 -0.84 -8.39 29.56
C LYS A 49 0.21 -7.56 28.80
N ARG A 50 1.45 -7.53 29.28
CA ARG A 50 2.54 -6.81 28.61
C ARG A 50 2.81 -7.39 27.22
N THR A 51 2.89 -8.70 27.09
CA THR A 51 3.10 -9.37 25.80
C THR A 51 1.95 -9.14 24.83
N GLU A 52 0.70 -9.11 25.33
CA GLU A 52 -0.48 -8.81 24.51
C GLU A 52 -0.42 -7.36 23.96
N ILE A 53 -0.10 -6.38 24.82
CA ILE A 53 0.04 -4.97 24.42
C ILE A 53 1.18 -4.80 23.41
N GLN A 54 2.33 -5.46 23.64
CA GLN A 54 3.45 -5.43 22.70
C GLN A 54 3.09 -6.03 21.35
N GLY A 55 2.33 -7.14 21.33
CA GLY A 55 1.81 -7.73 20.10
C GLY A 55 0.87 -6.79 19.34
N LYS A 56 -0.05 -6.12 20.05
CA LYS A 56 -0.93 -5.11 19.45
C LYS A 56 -0.16 -3.93 18.86
N LEU A 57 0.88 -3.45 19.56
CA LEU A 57 1.72 -2.36 19.08
C LEU A 57 2.51 -2.77 17.83
N ALA A 58 3.11 -3.96 17.82
CA ALA A 58 3.84 -4.47 16.66
C ALA A 58 2.92 -4.64 15.43
N ASN A 59 1.70 -5.14 15.63
CA ASN A 59 0.72 -5.26 14.56
C ASN A 59 0.31 -3.89 14.00
N ALA A 60 0.05 -2.90 14.85
CA ALA A 60 -0.29 -1.55 14.41
C ALA A 60 0.85 -0.88 13.62
N GLN A 61 2.11 -1.12 14.01
CA GLN A 61 3.28 -0.63 13.27
C GLN A 61 3.41 -1.28 11.89
N ASN A 62 3.15 -2.59 11.79
CA ASN A 62 3.15 -3.29 10.50
C ASN A 62 2.02 -2.80 9.58
N GLU A 63 0.82 -2.59 10.12
CA GLU A 63 -0.31 -2.01 9.38
C GLU A 63 0.02 -0.59 8.87
N GLU A 64 0.68 0.23 9.70
CA GLU A 64 1.11 1.57 9.30
C GLU A 64 2.15 1.54 8.16
N GLN A 65 3.13 0.64 8.22
CA GLN A 65 4.12 0.47 7.15
C GLN A 65 3.48 0.02 5.84
N GLU A 66 2.58 -0.96 5.89
CA GLU A 66 1.85 -1.42 4.70
C GLU A 66 1.00 -0.30 4.08
N LEU A 67 0.34 0.51 4.92
CA LEU A 67 -0.39 1.69 4.48
C LEU A 67 0.54 2.72 3.83
N ARG A 68 1.69 3.04 4.43
CA ARG A 68 2.66 4.00 3.87
C ARG A 68 3.19 3.56 2.50
N GLU A 69 3.50 2.27 2.33
CA GLU A 69 3.93 1.72 1.04
C GLU A 69 2.84 1.83 -0.03
N LYS A 70 1.59 1.51 0.34
CA LYS A 70 0.43 1.66 -0.55
C LYS A 70 0.18 3.13 -0.91
N PHE A 71 0.29 4.05 0.04
CA PHE A 71 0.17 5.49 -0.20
C PHE A 71 1.29 6.04 -1.08
N ALA A 72 2.54 5.62 -0.87
CA ALA A 72 3.66 6.02 -1.73
C ALA A 72 3.47 5.52 -3.17
N ARG A 73 2.99 4.28 -3.33
CA ARG A 73 2.64 3.73 -4.66
C ARG A 73 1.48 4.50 -5.30
N TYR A 74 0.44 4.82 -4.54
CA TYR A 74 -0.68 5.64 -5.01
C TYR A 74 -0.20 7.03 -5.44
N GLN A 75 0.55 7.74 -4.60
CA GLN A 75 1.15 9.04 -4.94
C GLN A 75 2.07 8.96 -6.15
N SER A 76 2.81 7.87 -6.36
CA SER A 76 3.63 7.69 -7.57
C SER A 76 2.79 7.55 -8.84
N ILE A 77 1.57 7.02 -8.75
CA ILE A 77 0.64 6.86 -9.87
C ILE A 77 -0.12 8.17 -10.09
N GLU A 78 -0.50 8.85 -9.01
CA GLU A 78 -1.12 10.19 -9.00
C GLU A 78 -0.16 11.25 -9.58
N ALA A 79 1.10 11.28 -9.15
CA ALA A 79 2.13 12.22 -9.61
C ALA A 79 2.45 12.05 -11.11
N ARG A 80 2.26 10.85 -11.67
CA ARG A 80 2.36 10.58 -13.12
C ARG A 80 1.12 11.05 -13.90
N GLY A 81 0.09 11.54 -13.21
CA GLY A 81 -1.12 12.08 -13.81
C GLY A 81 -2.05 11.03 -14.40
N TYR A 82 -1.87 9.74 -14.05
CA TYR A 82 -2.73 8.65 -14.53
C TYR A 82 -4.10 8.62 -13.83
N ILE A 83 -4.26 9.38 -12.74
CA ILE A 83 -5.49 9.50 -11.94
C ILE A 83 -6.09 10.89 -12.21
N GLY A 84 -7.32 10.92 -12.74
CA GLY A 84 -8.03 12.16 -13.07
C GLY A 84 -8.78 12.10 -14.40
N GLY A 85 -9.70 13.04 -14.64
CA GLY A 85 -10.42 13.15 -15.90
C GLY A 85 -9.49 13.45 -17.09
N GLU A 86 -9.82 12.94 -18.27
CA GLU A 86 -9.07 13.15 -19.51
C GLU A 86 -8.88 14.65 -19.81
N LYS A 87 -7.64 15.15 -19.76
CA LYS A 87 -7.28 16.52 -20.15
C LYS A 87 -6.83 16.54 -21.61
N ARG A 88 -7.75 16.23 -22.53
CA ARG A 88 -7.48 16.19 -23.97
C ARG A 88 -6.76 17.42 -24.50
N LEU A 89 -7.08 18.60 -23.96
CA LEU A 89 -6.40 19.85 -24.31
C LEU A 89 -4.91 19.83 -23.95
N ASP A 90 -4.55 19.33 -22.77
CA ASP A 90 -3.15 19.19 -22.35
C ASP A 90 -2.40 18.24 -23.28
N TRP A 91 -3.05 17.16 -23.72
CA TRP A 91 -2.45 16.19 -24.62
C TRP A 91 -2.18 16.77 -26.02
N VAL A 92 -3.16 17.50 -26.58
CA VAL A 92 -3.00 18.23 -27.84
C VAL A 92 -1.84 19.21 -27.77
N GLU A 93 -1.71 19.92 -26.65
CA GLU A 93 -0.63 20.87 -26.45
C GLU A 93 0.74 20.20 -26.33
N GLN A 94 0.84 19.05 -25.65
CA GLN A 94 2.07 18.26 -25.61
C GLN A 94 2.46 17.73 -26.99
N MET A 95 1.49 17.20 -27.74
CA MET A 95 1.71 16.74 -29.13
C MET A 95 2.26 17.86 -30.01
N ARG A 96 1.69 19.07 -29.90
CA ARG A 96 2.14 20.26 -30.62
C ARG A 96 3.56 20.67 -30.22
N LYS A 97 3.90 20.59 -28.92
CA LYS A 97 5.25 20.87 -28.40
C LYS A 97 6.27 19.86 -28.94
N ILE A 98 5.98 18.56 -28.88
CA ILE A 98 6.87 17.51 -29.41
C ILE A 98 7.11 17.72 -30.90
N LYS A 99 6.04 17.95 -31.69
CA LYS A 99 6.15 18.26 -33.13
C LYS A 99 7.10 19.43 -33.39
N THR A 100 6.91 20.52 -32.63
CA THR A 100 7.70 21.75 -32.80
C THR A 100 9.16 21.53 -32.40
N ASN A 101 9.41 20.91 -31.25
CA ASN A 101 10.76 20.67 -30.72
C ASN A 101 11.58 19.77 -31.64
N ARG A 102 10.96 18.75 -32.23
CA ARG A 102 11.60 17.82 -33.17
C ARG A 102 11.58 18.28 -34.62
N LYS A 103 10.94 19.41 -34.92
CA LYS A 103 10.79 19.96 -36.28
C LYS A 103 10.22 18.94 -37.27
N LEU A 104 9.25 18.14 -36.82
CA LEU A 104 8.62 17.09 -37.62
C LEU A 104 7.75 17.71 -38.72
N LEU A 105 7.71 17.06 -39.90
CA LEU A 105 7.02 17.55 -41.10
C LEU A 105 5.51 17.71 -40.85
N ASP A 106 4.78 16.61 -41.00
CA ASP A 106 3.34 16.57 -40.77
C ASP A 106 2.99 15.48 -39.77
N VAL A 107 2.14 15.83 -38.82
CA VAL A 107 1.70 14.97 -37.71
C VAL A 107 0.23 15.27 -37.51
N GLN A 108 -0.60 14.30 -37.87
CA GLN A 108 -2.05 14.33 -37.74
C GLN A 108 -2.45 13.31 -36.69
N TYR A 109 -3.43 13.65 -35.85
CA TYR A 109 -3.93 12.75 -34.83
C TYR A 109 -5.44 12.88 -34.69
N GLU A 110 -6.09 11.75 -34.46
CA GLU A 110 -7.52 11.67 -34.18
C GLU A 110 -7.71 10.82 -32.93
N LEU A 111 -8.22 11.44 -31.87
CA LEU A 111 -8.48 10.77 -30.60
C LEU A 111 -9.98 10.50 -30.47
N GLN A 112 -10.35 9.23 -30.27
CA GLN A 112 -11.72 8.77 -30.13
C GLN A 112 -12.28 9.07 -28.73
N PRO A 113 -13.62 9.08 -28.56
CA PRO A 113 -14.23 9.23 -27.25
C PRO A 113 -13.80 8.13 -26.28
N GLN A 114 -13.64 8.52 -25.03
CA GLN A 114 -13.25 7.63 -23.94
C GLN A 114 -14.30 6.55 -23.67
N LYS A 115 -13.86 5.32 -23.42
CA LYS A 115 -14.71 4.16 -23.08
C LYS A 115 -14.16 3.44 -21.86
N VAL A 116 -15.03 2.72 -21.15
CA VAL A 116 -14.59 1.83 -20.06
C VAL A 116 -13.97 0.59 -20.70
N LEU A 117 -12.74 0.25 -20.32
CA LEU A 117 -12.04 -0.95 -20.82
C LEU A 117 -12.65 -2.21 -20.19
N GLU A 118 -12.69 -2.25 -18.85
CA GLU A 118 -13.39 -3.26 -18.07
C GLU A 118 -13.89 -2.66 -16.74
N PRO A 119 -15.16 -2.90 -16.36
CA PRO A 119 -15.67 -2.48 -15.05
C PRO A 119 -15.06 -3.34 -13.95
N ASN A 120 -14.37 -2.71 -12.99
CA ASN A 120 -13.78 -3.39 -11.83
C ASN A 120 -14.62 -3.11 -10.55
N ASN A 121 -14.64 -4.01 -9.58
CA ASN A 121 -15.26 -3.79 -8.27
C ASN A 121 -14.37 -3.04 -7.26
N SER A 122 -13.22 -2.54 -7.70
CA SER A 122 -12.21 -1.89 -6.84
C SER A 122 -12.43 -0.40 -6.59
N GLY A 123 -13.57 0.17 -6.99
CA GLY A 123 -13.88 1.61 -6.85
C GLY A 123 -13.24 2.51 -7.92
N TYR A 124 -12.45 1.94 -8.84
CA TYR A 124 -11.87 2.65 -9.98
C TYR A 124 -12.25 1.95 -11.30
N ASP A 125 -12.51 2.75 -12.32
CA ASP A 125 -12.74 2.30 -13.70
C ASP A 125 -11.51 2.60 -14.56
N PHE A 126 -11.04 1.57 -15.28
CA PHE A 126 -10.04 1.76 -16.34
C PHE A 126 -10.73 2.36 -17.56
N MET A 127 -10.29 3.55 -17.93
CA MET A 127 -10.79 4.26 -19.08
C MET A 127 -9.75 4.18 -20.21
N VAL A 128 -10.21 3.98 -21.43
CA VAL A 128 -9.37 3.95 -22.64
C VAL A 128 -9.89 4.95 -23.68
N SER A 129 -8.96 5.70 -24.26
CA SER A 129 -9.21 6.57 -25.41
C SER A 129 -8.26 6.14 -26.54
N ASN A 130 -8.80 5.65 -27.65
CA ASN A 130 -7.98 5.21 -28.78
C ASN A 130 -7.59 6.42 -29.64
N MET A 131 -6.33 6.49 -30.04
CA MET A 131 -5.80 7.52 -30.93
C MET A 131 -5.28 6.89 -32.21
N ARG A 132 -5.68 7.44 -33.36
CA ARG A 132 -4.99 7.23 -34.63
C ARG A 132 -3.99 8.35 -34.85
N LEU A 133 -2.75 7.99 -35.15
CA LEU A 133 -1.64 8.90 -35.41
C LEU A 133 -1.14 8.68 -36.84
N GLN A 134 -1.09 9.73 -37.63
CA GLN A 134 -0.52 9.72 -38.97
C GLN A 134 0.64 10.70 -39.03
N MET A 135 1.80 10.24 -39.51
CA MET A 135 3.00 11.05 -39.58
C MET A 135 3.66 10.93 -40.95
N GLN A 136 4.10 12.07 -41.47
CA GLN A 136 5.02 12.14 -42.60
C GLN A 136 6.44 12.27 -42.07
N LEU A 137 7.31 11.34 -42.47
CA LEU A 137 8.63 11.16 -41.86
C LEU A 137 9.72 11.28 -42.93
N LEU A 138 10.84 11.87 -42.53
CA LEU A 138 12.06 11.87 -43.35
C LEU A 138 12.87 10.59 -43.07
N HIS A 139 12.97 10.20 -41.79
CA HIS A 139 13.62 8.98 -41.34
C HIS A 139 12.71 8.19 -40.40
N GLU A 140 12.88 6.87 -40.33
CA GLU A 140 12.13 6.01 -39.41
C GLU A 140 12.39 6.34 -37.93
N GLU A 141 13.56 6.87 -37.60
CA GLU A 141 13.94 7.23 -36.24
C GLU A 141 13.04 8.35 -35.67
N ASP A 142 12.53 9.24 -36.53
CA ASP A 142 11.63 10.32 -36.15
C ASP A 142 10.35 9.78 -35.49
N LEU A 143 9.83 8.64 -35.98
CA LEU A 143 8.67 7.97 -35.39
C LEU A 143 9.00 7.41 -34.01
N LEU A 144 10.10 6.68 -33.88
CA LEU A 144 10.50 6.03 -32.63
C LEU A 144 10.71 7.07 -31.53
N ASN A 145 11.40 8.15 -31.89
CA ASN A 145 11.67 9.29 -31.03
C ASN A 145 10.38 10.03 -30.62
N PHE A 146 9.43 10.20 -31.55
CA PHE A 146 8.13 10.78 -31.24
C PHE A 146 7.33 9.93 -30.26
N LEU A 147 7.28 8.61 -30.48
CA LEU A 147 6.57 7.67 -29.60
C LEU A 147 7.21 7.61 -28.20
N ALA A 148 8.54 7.75 -28.11
CA ALA A 148 9.25 7.85 -26.82
C ALA A 148 8.85 9.13 -26.07
N ASP A 149 8.92 10.30 -26.72
CA ASP A 149 8.51 11.56 -26.09
C ASP A 149 7.04 11.55 -25.68
N LEU A 150 6.18 10.93 -26.48
CA LEU A 150 4.76 10.79 -26.18
C LEU A 150 4.55 10.08 -24.84
N ARG A 151 5.23 8.95 -24.66
CA ARG A 151 5.17 8.14 -23.43
C ARG A 151 5.68 8.91 -22.22
N ASP A 152 6.73 9.70 -22.41
CA ASP A 152 7.43 10.35 -21.29
C ASP A 152 6.78 11.67 -20.86
N ASN A 153 6.04 12.34 -21.75
CA ASN A 153 5.48 13.68 -21.50
C ASN A 153 3.95 13.71 -21.32
N ILE A 154 3.25 12.60 -21.58
CA ILE A 154 1.79 12.54 -21.44
C ILE A 154 1.39 11.91 -20.11
N ARG A 155 0.38 12.52 -19.48
CA ARG A 155 -0.28 12.05 -18.26
C ARG A 155 -1.31 10.95 -18.57
N ALA A 156 -0.87 9.87 -19.19
CA ALA A 156 -1.67 8.68 -19.53
C ALA A 156 -0.72 7.51 -19.80
N TYR A 157 -1.15 6.29 -19.51
CA TYR A 157 -0.39 5.13 -19.96
C TYR A 157 -0.66 4.92 -21.45
N THR A 158 0.36 5.13 -22.28
CA THR A 158 0.27 5.00 -23.73
C THR A 158 0.70 3.59 -24.17
N ASN A 159 -0.19 2.88 -24.86
CA ASN A 159 0.08 1.56 -25.42
C ASN A 159 -0.02 1.60 -26.95
N VAL A 160 1.09 1.41 -27.65
CA VAL A 160 1.12 1.38 -29.12
C VAL A 160 0.64 0.00 -29.58
N LYS A 161 -0.55 -0.05 -30.20
CA LYS A 161 -1.20 -1.30 -30.64
C LYS A 161 -0.63 -1.80 -31.96
N SER A 162 -0.43 -0.88 -32.89
CA SER A 162 0.14 -1.15 -34.20
C SER A 162 0.71 0.14 -34.79
N CYS A 163 1.71 -0.01 -35.66
CA CYS A 163 2.22 1.04 -36.53
C CYS A 163 2.52 0.41 -37.88
N ASN A 164 1.90 0.93 -38.94
CA ASN A 164 2.22 0.57 -40.31
C ASN A 164 3.06 1.69 -40.92
N VAL A 165 4.26 1.35 -41.40
CA VAL A 165 5.19 2.30 -42.01
C VAL A 165 5.37 1.93 -43.47
N THR A 166 5.03 2.84 -44.36
CA THR A 166 5.11 2.65 -45.81
C THR A 166 5.97 3.72 -46.46
N ARG A 167 6.59 3.39 -47.60
CA ARG A 167 7.36 4.34 -48.39
C ARG A 167 6.43 5.30 -49.12
N GLN A 168 6.73 6.60 -49.04
CA GLN A 168 6.04 7.63 -49.81
C GLN A 168 6.56 7.64 -51.25
N THR A 169 5.65 7.53 -52.22
CA THR A 169 5.99 7.47 -53.66
C THR A 169 5.57 8.72 -54.43
N ILE A 170 4.99 9.71 -53.73
CA ILE A 170 4.56 10.98 -54.33
C ILE A 170 5.78 11.81 -54.75
N LEU A 171 5.90 12.05 -56.05
CA LEU A 171 6.91 12.93 -56.65
C LEU A 171 6.76 14.36 -56.11
N GLY A 172 7.86 14.92 -55.61
CA GLY A 172 7.90 16.28 -55.04
C GLY A 172 7.57 16.35 -53.54
N SER A 173 7.25 15.23 -52.89
CA SER A 173 7.15 15.20 -51.42
C SER A 173 8.53 15.20 -50.78
N THR A 174 8.71 15.98 -49.71
CA THR A 174 9.92 15.95 -48.88
C THR A 174 9.94 14.77 -47.91
N ALA A 175 8.78 14.16 -47.65
CA ALA A 175 8.66 12.98 -46.81
C ALA A 175 9.00 11.70 -47.59
N GLN A 176 9.79 10.81 -46.97
CA GLN A 176 10.17 9.52 -47.57
C GLN A 176 9.31 8.36 -47.07
N LEU A 177 8.75 8.51 -45.86
CA LEU A 177 7.95 7.49 -45.20
C LEU A 177 6.65 8.11 -44.67
N VAL A 178 5.61 7.29 -44.59
CA VAL A 178 4.36 7.60 -43.90
C VAL A 178 4.13 6.53 -42.85
N ALA A 179 3.83 6.94 -41.63
CA ALA A 179 3.46 6.05 -40.54
C ALA A 179 1.99 6.26 -40.15
N ASP A 180 1.25 5.16 -39.99
CA ASP A 180 -0.11 5.14 -39.44
C ASP A 180 -0.12 4.22 -38.22
N CYS A 181 -0.32 4.79 -37.04
CA CYS A 181 -0.29 4.10 -35.76
C CYS A 181 -1.65 4.16 -35.05
N SER A 182 -2.00 3.07 -34.36
CA SER A 182 -3.09 3.04 -33.39
C SER A 182 -2.51 2.94 -31.98
N ILE A 183 -2.89 3.86 -31.09
CA ILE A 183 -2.35 3.98 -29.74
C ILE A 183 -3.51 4.07 -28.75
N ASP A 184 -3.52 3.20 -27.74
CA ASP A 184 -4.48 3.25 -26.64
C ASP A 184 -3.93 4.11 -25.50
N TRP A 185 -4.72 5.07 -25.04
CA TRP A 185 -4.37 5.92 -23.90
C TRP A 185 -5.23 5.50 -22.72
N ILE A 186 -4.59 5.00 -21.67
CA ILE A 186 -5.25 4.38 -20.52
C ILE A 186 -5.11 5.30 -19.30
N THR A 187 -6.23 5.58 -18.65
CA THR A 187 -6.32 6.39 -17.43
C THR A 187 -7.21 5.72 -16.40
N LEU A 188 -6.99 6.02 -15.11
CA LEU A 188 -7.83 5.57 -14.01
C LEU A 188 -8.80 6.67 -13.62
N ARG A 189 -10.09 6.35 -13.58
CA ARG A 189 -11.13 7.25 -13.07
C ARG A 189 -11.73 6.65 -11.81
N GLU A 190 -11.79 7.43 -10.74
CA GLU A 190 -12.52 7.03 -9.53
C GLU A 190 -14.01 6.94 -9.86
N ARG A 191 -14.64 5.84 -9.47
CA ARG A 191 -16.09 5.69 -9.58
C ARG A 191 -16.69 6.50 -8.44
N SER A 192 -17.09 7.74 -8.73
CA SER A 192 -17.81 8.56 -7.76
C SER A 192 -19.03 7.78 -7.26
N PHE A 193 -19.05 7.45 -5.97
CA PHE A 193 -20.27 7.08 -5.28
C PHE A 193 -21.19 8.30 -5.34
N VAL A 194 -22.06 8.34 -6.35
CA VAL A 194 -23.20 9.25 -6.33
C VAL A 194 -24.12 8.69 -5.26
N GLN A 195 -24.05 9.28 -4.07
CA GLN A 195 -25.00 9.02 -3.00
C GLN A 195 -26.35 9.59 -3.48
N PRO A 196 -27.42 8.78 -3.53
CA PRO A 196 -28.73 9.21 -3.98
C PRO A 196 -29.36 10.27 -3.06
#